data_AF-A0A1B3W8U3-F1
#
_entry.id   AF-A0A1B3W8U3-F1
#
_cell.length_a   1.000
_cell.length_b   1.000
_cell.length_c   1.000
_cell.angle_alpha   90.00
_cell.angle_beta   90.00
_cell.angle_gamma   90.00
#
_symmetry.space_group_name_H-M   'P 1'
#
loop_
_entity.id
_entity.type
_entity.pdbx_description
1 polymer ?
#
loop_
_entity_poly.entity_id
_entity_poly.type
_entity_poly.pdbx_seq_one_letter_code
_entity_poly.pdbx_strand_id
1 'polypeptide(L)'
;MQLIAILLVLVGAVITPFYFHALWRFRGVLLAERPDLVDRRGALSFFYTGMPRVADPNVSMLVIRTAFGPVPQQLSSPEAVRYARRIRLSLLIAVPAYLVAFTILLAGAP
;
A
#
# COMPACT_ATOMS: atom_id res chain seq x y z
N MET A 1 10.21 26.00 7.57
CA MET A 1 10.33 24.73 6.81
C MET A 1 10.20 23.49 7.71
N GLN A 2 10.89 23.41 8.86
CA GLN A 2 10.79 22.24 9.76
C GLN A 2 9.37 21.91 10.24
N LEU A 3 8.56 22.91 10.66
CA LEU A 3 7.16 22.67 11.05
C LEU A 3 6.31 22.06 9.91
N ILE A 4 6.58 22.44 8.66
CA ILE A 4 5.90 21.89 7.48
C ILE A 4 6.29 20.42 7.30
N ALA A 5 7.58 20.09 7.44
CA ALA A 5 8.03 18.71 7.36
C ALA A 5 7.40 17.83 8.45
N ILE A 6 7.32 18.32 9.69
CA ILE A 6 6.66 17.61 10.80
C ILE A 6 5.19 17.36 10.47
N LEU A 7 4.47 18.37 9.99
CA LEU A 7 3.06 18.23 9.61
C LEU A 7 2.88 17.18 8.51
N LEU A 8 3.73 17.20 7.48
CA LEU A 8 3.68 16.23 6.39
C LEU A 8 3.97 14.79 6.85
N VAL A 9 4.94 14.61 7.77
CA VAL A 9 5.20 13.31 8.41
C VAL A 9 3.97 12.84 9.19
N LEU A 10 3.33 13.72 9.96
CA LEU A 10 2.12 13.38 10.72
C LEU A 10 0.96 12.99 9.79
N VAL A 11 0.77 13.71 8.69
CA VAL A 11 -0.24 13.35 7.67
C VAL A 11 0.04 11.95 7.11
N GLY A 12 1.28 11.68 6.69
CA GLY A 12 1.67 10.35 6.22
C GLY A 12 1.45 9.27 7.28
N ALA A 13 1.83 9.55 8.53
CA ALA A 13 1.72 8.61 9.65
C ALA A 13 0.25 8.26 9.94
N VAL A 14 -0.64 9.25 9.92
CA VAL A 14 -2.09 9.04 10.11
C VAL A 14 -2.71 8.24 8.96
N ILE A 15 -2.27 8.43 7.72
CA ILE A 15 -2.78 7.69 6.55
C ILE A 15 -2.32 6.23 6.54
N THR A 16 -1.12 5.97 7.07
CA THR A 16 -0.47 4.65 7.07
C THR A 16 -1.34 3.50 7.61
N PRO A 17 -2.01 3.59 8.78
CA PRO A 17 -2.90 2.53 9.25
C PRO A 17 -4.10 2.29 8.33
N PHE A 18 -4.69 3.33 7.74
CA PHE A 18 -5.80 3.18 6.79
C PHE A 18 -5.35 2.48 5.51
N TYR A 19 -4.13 2.79 5.05
CA TYR A 19 -3.51 2.09 3.94
C TYR A 19 -3.35 0.60 4.22
N PHE A 20 -2.75 0.23 5.36
CA PHE A 20 -2.54 -1.18 5.71
C PHE A 20 -3.86 -1.93 5.89
N HIS A 21 -4.86 -1.29 6.50
CA HIS A 21 -6.18 -1.89 6.62
C HIS A 21 -6.83 -2.13 5.26
N ALA A 22 -6.77 -1.16 4.34
CA ALA A 22 -7.30 -1.31 2.99
C ALA A 22 -6.55 -2.39 2.19
N LEU A 23 -5.23 -2.45 2.34
CA LEU A 23 -4.37 -3.46 1.69
C LEU A 23 -4.71 -4.87 2.17
N TRP A 24 -4.90 -5.06 3.49
CA TRP A 24 -5.32 -6.34 4.06
C TRP A 24 -6.68 -6.77 3.53
N ARG A 25 -7.68 -5.87 3.56
CA ARG A 25 -9.04 -6.18 3.09
C ARG A 25 -9.07 -6.49 1.60
N PHE A 26 -8.40 -5.68 0.78
CA PHE A 26 -8.34 -5.90 -0.66
C PHE A 26 -7.66 -7.22 -1.02
N ARG A 27 -6.57 -7.58 -0.31
CA ARG A 27 -5.92 -8.89 -0.46
C ARG A 27 -6.88 -10.04 -0.12
N GLY A 28 -7.68 -9.90 0.93
CA GLY A 28 -8.68 -10.90 1.30
C GLY A 28 -9.69 -11.15 0.18
N VAL A 29 -10.17 -10.08 -0.47
CA VAL A 29 -11.07 -10.19 -1.63
C VAL A 29 -10.37 -10.86 -2.81
N LEU A 30 -9.14 -10.46 -3.12
CA LEU A 30 -8.39 -11.09 -4.21
C LEU A 30 -8.15 -12.58 -3.97
N LEU A 31 -7.85 -13.00 -2.74
CA LEU A 31 -7.70 -14.42 -2.42
C LEU A 31 -9.00 -15.22 -2.56
N ALA A 32 -10.14 -14.60 -2.27
CA ALA A 32 -11.43 -15.26 -2.37
C ALA A 32 -11.89 -15.44 -3.83
N GLU A 33 -11.61 -14.46 -4.69
CA GLU A 33 -12.17 -14.42 -6.06
C GLU A 33 -11.15 -14.70 -7.18
N ARG A 34 -9.89 -14.34 -6.98
CA ARG A 34 -8.79 -14.48 -7.96
C ARG A 34 -7.49 -14.94 -7.26
N PRO A 35 -7.50 -16.13 -6.63
CA PRO A 35 -6.32 -16.63 -5.91
C PRO A 35 -5.10 -16.78 -6.84
N ASP A 36 -5.34 -17.02 -8.13
CA ASP A 36 -4.33 -17.12 -9.19
C ASP A 36 -3.42 -15.88 -9.30
N LEU A 37 -3.94 -14.71 -8.93
CA LEU A 37 -3.18 -13.45 -8.94
C LEU A 37 -2.29 -13.30 -7.70
N VAL A 38 -2.72 -13.80 -6.54
CA VAL A 38 -2.08 -13.51 -5.23
C VAL A 38 -1.19 -14.65 -4.74
N ASP A 39 -1.42 -15.88 -5.21
CA ASP A 39 -0.72 -17.07 -4.72
C ASP A 39 0.63 -17.32 -5.42
N ARG A 40 1.03 -16.46 -6.39
CA ARG A 40 2.33 -16.55 -7.04
C ARG A 40 3.45 -16.10 -6.11
N ARG A 41 4.28 -17.05 -5.68
CA ARG A 41 5.56 -16.79 -5.00
C ARG A 41 6.49 -15.99 -5.90
N GLY A 42 6.86 -14.78 -5.48
CA GLY A 42 7.94 -14.00 -6.12
C GLY A 42 9.31 -14.60 -5.79
N ALA A 43 10.33 -14.36 -6.63
CA ALA A 43 11.68 -14.91 -6.44
C ALA A 43 12.30 -14.62 -5.05
N LEU A 44 11.88 -13.52 -4.41
CA LEU A 44 12.37 -13.10 -3.09
C LEU A 44 11.48 -13.55 -1.92
N SER A 45 10.37 -14.26 -2.17
CA SER A 45 9.44 -14.73 -1.12
C SER A 45 10.06 -15.74 -0.16
N PHE A 46 11.18 -16.36 -0.55
CA PHE A 46 11.99 -17.22 0.33
C PHE A 46 12.60 -16.44 1.52
N PHE A 47 12.91 -15.15 1.39
CA PHE A 47 13.41 -14.36 2.52
C PHE A 47 12.34 -14.12 3.59
N TYR A 48 11.08 -14.38 3.25
CA TYR A 48 9.91 -14.12 4.10
C TYR A 48 9.18 -15.42 4.49
N THR A 49 9.77 -16.60 4.21
CA THR A 49 9.21 -17.88 4.69
C THR A 49 9.14 -17.90 6.22
N GLY A 50 7.95 -18.14 6.77
CA GLY A 50 7.67 -18.14 8.22
C GLY A 50 7.02 -16.86 8.73
N MET A 51 6.99 -15.77 7.94
CA MET A 51 6.26 -14.55 8.28
C MET A 51 4.85 -14.55 7.66
N PRO A 52 3.87 -13.80 8.23
CA PRO A 52 2.58 -13.60 7.60
C PRO A 52 2.79 -13.05 6.18
N ARG A 53 2.17 -13.66 5.16
CA ARG A 53 2.39 -13.29 3.74
C ARG A 53 2.11 -11.82 3.40
N VAL A 54 1.43 -11.07 4.27
CA VAL A 54 1.22 -9.62 4.10
C VAL A 54 2.51 -8.82 4.36
N ALA A 55 3.43 -9.38 5.15
CA ALA A 55 4.76 -8.81 5.38
C ALA A 55 5.72 -9.09 4.20
N ASP A 56 5.35 -9.96 3.26
CA ASP A 56 6.15 -10.15 2.03
C ASP A 56 5.93 -8.95 1.09
N PRO A 57 6.99 -8.16 0.81
CA PRO A 57 6.90 -7.00 -0.06
C PRO A 57 6.49 -7.37 -1.49
N ASN A 58 6.75 -8.58 -1.96
CA ASN A 58 6.30 -9.03 -3.29
C ASN A 58 4.78 -9.15 -3.34
N VAL A 59 4.18 -9.71 -2.28
CA VAL A 59 2.73 -9.85 -2.15
C VAL A 59 2.09 -8.47 -2.02
N SER A 60 2.65 -7.60 -1.17
CA SER A 60 2.17 -6.23 -1.02
C SER A 60 2.25 -5.44 -2.33
N MET A 61 3.37 -5.53 -3.06
CA MET A 61 3.54 -4.86 -4.35
C MET A 61 2.56 -5.38 -5.40
N LEU A 62 2.29 -6.68 -5.44
CA LEU A 62 1.30 -7.26 -6.35
C LEU A 62 -0.11 -6.75 -6.03
N VAL A 63 -0.48 -6.71 -4.76
CA VAL A 63 -1.79 -6.19 -4.30
C VAL A 63 -1.94 -4.70 -4.63
N ILE A 64 -0.87 -3.91 -4.51
CA ILE A 64 -0.87 -2.52 -4.96
C ILE A 64 -1.03 -2.45 -6.47
N ARG A 65 -0.25 -3.22 -7.25
CA ARG A 65 -0.33 -3.22 -8.71
C ARG A 65 -1.73 -3.60 -9.20
N THR A 66 -2.35 -4.61 -8.62
CA THR A 66 -3.74 -4.99 -8.95
C THR A 66 -4.72 -3.91 -8.52
N ALA A 67 -4.52 -3.26 -7.37
CA ALA A 67 -5.35 -2.15 -6.93
C ALA A 67 -5.33 -0.98 -7.92
N PHE A 68 -4.22 -0.71 -8.61
CA PHE A 68 -4.14 0.34 -9.65
C PHE A 68 -4.62 -0.12 -11.04
N GLY A 69 -4.72 -1.42 -11.28
CA GLY A 69 -5.16 -2.00 -12.55
C GLY A 69 -6.69 -2.05 -12.73
N PRO A 70 -7.14 -2.77 -13.78
CA PRO A 70 -8.57 -2.97 -14.07
C PRO A 70 -9.23 -4.06 -13.21
N VAL A 71 -8.42 -4.93 -12.58
CA VAL A 71 -8.88 -6.08 -11.77
C VAL A 71 -9.96 -5.72 -10.74
N PRO A 72 -9.87 -4.61 -9.96
CA PRO A 72 -10.88 -4.29 -8.96
C PRO A 72 -12.30 -4.14 -9.52
N GLN A 73 -12.44 -3.75 -10.80
CA GLN A 73 -13.73 -3.59 -11.48
C GLN A 73 -14.27 -4.91 -12.04
N GLN A 74 -13.41 -5.92 -12.17
CA GLN A 74 -13.75 -7.25 -12.69
C GLN A 74 -14.12 -8.23 -11.57
N LEU A 75 -13.91 -7.84 -10.31
CA LEU A 75 -14.29 -8.60 -9.13
C LEU A 75 -15.78 -8.42 -8.84
N SER A 76 -16.43 -9.48 -8.37
CA SER A 76 -17.83 -9.50 -8.00
C SER A 76 -18.11 -8.70 -6.72
N SER A 77 -17.15 -8.62 -5.79
CA SER A 77 -17.32 -7.86 -4.56
C SER A 77 -17.28 -6.34 -4.77
N PRO A 78 -18.32 -5.58 -4.39
CA PRO A 78 -18.30 -4.11 -4.45
C PRO A 78 -17.28 -3.51 -3.48
N GLU A 79 -16.86 -4.26 -2.45
CA GLU A 79 -15.80 -3.84 -1.55
C GLU A 79 -14.43 -3.75 -2.24
N ALA A 80 -14.22 -4.52 -3.32
CA ALA A 80 -12.97 -4.54 -4.07
C ALA A 80 -12.62 -3.14 -4.60
N VAL A 81 -13.57 -2.49 -5.27
CA VAL A 81 -13.39 -1.14 -5.82
C VAL A 81 -13.17 -0.12 -4.71
N ARG A 82 -13.90 -0.26 -3.59
CA ARG A 82 -13.78 0.64 -2.44
C ARG A 82 -12.38 0.57 -1.81
N TYR A 83 -11.87 -0.63 -1.53
CA TYR A 83 -10.53 -0.77 -0.95
C TYR A 83 -9.41 -0.45 -1.93
N ALA A 84 -9.55 -0.83 -3.21
CA ALA A 84 -8.60 -0.42 -4.25
C ALA A 84 -8.50 1.11 -4.34
N ARG A 85 -9.63 1.83 -4.29
CA ARG A 85 -9.66 3.30 -4.26
C ARG A 85 -8.96 3.85 -3.02
N ARG A 86 -9.19 3.26 -1.83
CA ARG A 86 -8.51 3.67 -0.59
C ARG A 86 -7.01 3.49 -0.68
N ILE A 87 -6.53 2.38 -1.24
CA ILE A 87 -5.10 2.13 -1.50
C ILE A 87 -4.52 3.22 -2.41
N ARG A 88 -5.19 3.50 -3.54
CA ARG A 88 -4.76 4.54 -4.49
C ARG A 88 -4.66 5.92 -3.82
N LEU A 89 -5.71 6.34 -3.13
CA LEU A 89 -5.74 7.65 -2.44
C LEU A 89 -4.68 7.74 -1.34
N SER A 90 -4.53 6.68 -0.54
CA SER A 90 -3.55 6.67 0.54
C SER A 90 -2.13 6.82 -0.01
N LEU A 91 -1.80 6.11 -1.09
CA LEU A 91 -0.48 6.21 -1.72
C LEU A 91 -0.27 7.55 -2.42
N LEU A 92 -1.28 8.07 -3.13
CA LEU A 92 -1.21 9.37 -3.80
C LEU A 92 -1.03 10.55 -2.84
N ILE A 93 -1.43 10.40 -1.57
CA ILE A 93 -1.28 11.45 -0.56
C ILE A 93 -0.03 11.21 0.30
N ALA A 94 0.12 10.01 0.87
CA ALA A 94 1.20 9.72 1.82
C ALA A 94 2.58 9.72 1.15
N VAL A 95 2.71 9.20 -0.07
CA VAL A 95 4.01 9.14 -0.75
C VAL A 95 4.54 10.55 -1.04
N PRO A 96 3.80 11.47 -1.68
CA PRO A 96 4.27 12.84 -1.84
C PRO A 96 4.51 13.55 -0.50
N ALA A 97 3.66 13.34 0.51
CA ALA A 97 3.86 13.95 1.82
C ALA A 97 5.20 13.53 2.44
N TYR A 98 5.52 12.23 2.45
CA TYR A 98 6.80 11.75 2.95
C TYR A 98 7.99 12.22 2.11
N LEU A 99 7.88 12.22 0.78
CA LEU A 99 8.95 12.68 -0.10
C LEU A 99 9.26 14.16 0.12
N VAL A 100 8.24 15.02 0.22
CA VAL A 100 8.41 16.45 0.47
C VAL A 100 8.95 16.70 1.89
N ALA A 101 8.47 15.97 2.89
CA ALA A 101 9.02 16.07 4.24
C ALA A 101 10.51 15.68 4.26
N PHE A 102 10.86 14.60 3.57
CA PHE A 102 12.23 14.11 3.47
C PHE A 102 13.16 15.13 2.79
N THR A 103 12.74 15.73 1.67
CA THR A 103 13.56 16.75 0.99
C THR A 103 13.76 18.00 1.85
N ILE A 104 12.74 18.43 2.59
CA ILE A 104 12.86 19.56 3.52
C ILE A 104 13.85 19.25 4.65
N LEU A 105 13.78 18.05 5.23
CA LEU A 105 14.67 17.64 6.31
C LEU A 105 16.11 17.50 5.82
N LEU A 106 16.31 16.93 4.63
CA LEU A 106 17.61 16.77 4.02
C LEU A 106 18.26 18.13 3.69
N ALA A 107 17.48 19.07 3.14
CA ALA A 107 17.97 20.41 2.83
C ALA A 107 18.24 21.27 4.09
N GLY A 108 17.66 20.91 5.23
CA GLY A 108 17.90 21.57 6.52
C GLY A 108 18.91 20.85 7.42
N ALA A 109 19.54 19.77 6.93
CA ALA A 109 20.61 19.09 7.65
C ALA A 109 21.91 19.93 7.62
N PRO A 110 22.65 20.01 8.74
CA PRO A 110 23.89 20.78 8.83
C PRO A 110 25.03 20.21 7.99
#